data_AF-A0A7R9PCN5-F1
#
_entry.id   AF-A0A7R9PCN5-F1
#
_cell.length_a   1.000
_cell.length_b   1.000
_cell.length_c   1.000
_cell.angle_alpha   90.00
_cell.angle_beta   90.00
_cell.angle_gamma   90.00
#
_symmetry.space_group_name_H-M   'P 1'
#
loop_
_entity.id
_entity.type
_entity.pdbx_description
1 polymer ?
#
loop_
_entity_poly.entity_id
_entity_poly.type
_entity_poly.pdbx_seq_one_letter_code
_entity_poly.pdbx_strand_id
1 'polypeptide(L)'
;MNIRNGKDWAIDTRGWKGWTMDIKGWKNIGQLTPGDGKDFHNALSQCEHLDLVKIVSPTVLRLGGNHKLRFLLCHLLYPFLVGSLILCQVLLQVALDPCSERRVLQVTQQRAEQLLVSKEISHPYSLCLEVYTCTLQSLVSLQAVHKIKRSGQVLFQGQEGKLHDIVQLLAGLVPTSSLDKLASKLHQLHFRAKL
;
A
#
# COMPACT_ATOMS: atom_id res chain seq x y z
N MET A 1 -10.96 -2.53 36.75
CA MET A 1 -10.81 -2.94 35.34
C MET A 1 -9.45 -3.63 35.24
N ASN A 2 -9.46 -4.94 35.08
CA ASN A 2 -8.34 -5.84 35.39
C ASN A 2 -7.47 -6.03 34.14
N ILE A 3 -6.26 -5.47 34.14
CA ILE A 3 -5.29 -5.62 33.04
C ILE A 3 -4.54 -6.93 33.28
N ARG A 4 -5.09 -8.04 32.80
CA ARG A 4 -4.38 -9.32 32.66
C ARG A 4 -4.78 -10.00 31.37
N ASN A 5 -3.90 -9.92 30.39
CA ASN A 5 -3.32 -11.08 29.70
C ASN A 5 -2.50 -10.55 28.52
N GLY A 6 -1.19 -10.40 28.76
CA GLY A 6 -0.21 -10.41 27.69
C GLY A 6 -0.28 -11.77 27.01
N LYS A 7 -0.96 -11.82 25.87
CA LYS A 7 -0.80 -12.89 24.89
C LYS A 7 -0.02 -12.29 23.74
N ASP A 8 1.19 -12.80 23.61
CA ASP A 8 2.09 -12.80 22.47
C ASP A 8 1.46 -12.26 21.17
N TRP A 9 1.97 -11.10 20.73
CA TRP A 9 1.85 -10.61 19.35
C TRP A 9 2.73 -11.45 18.41
N ALA A 10 2.72 -12.79 18.56
CA ALA A 10 3.44 -13.69 17.69
C ALA A 10 2.78 -13.69 16.30
N ILE A 11 3.28 -12.83 15.41
CA ILE A 11 2.94 -12.87 13.99
C ILE A 11 3.55 -14.15 13.42
N ASP A 12 2.72 -14.97 12.78
CA ASP A 12 3.13 -16.21 12.15
C ASP A 12 4.09 -15.91 10.96
N THR A 13 5.38 -16.09 11.20
CA THR A 13 6.43 -15.91 10.19
C THR A 13 6.61 -17.13 9.30
N ARG A 14 5.84 -18.22 9.49
CA ARG A 14 6.00 -19.47 8.73
C ARG A 14 5.75 -19.28 7.22
N GLY A 15 4.90 -18.32 6.83
CA GLY A 15 4.66 -17.98 5.42
C GLY A 15 5.82 -17.27 4.70
N TRP A 16 6.87 -16.88 5.43
CA TRP A 16 7.96 -16.03 4.90
C TRP A 16 9.23 -16.83 4.57
N LYS A 17 9.25 -18.14 4.82
CA LYS A 17 10.36 -19.01 4.42
C LYS A 17 10.32 -19.24 2.90
N GLY A 18 11.37 -18.82 2.19
CA GLY A 18 11.53 -19.07 0.75
C GLY A 18 11.02 -17.96 -0.17
N TRP A 19 10.66 -16.79 0.36
CA TRP A 19 10.28 -15.64 -0.47
C TRP A 19 11.43 -15.21 -1.39
N THR A 20 11.14 -15.20 -2.69
CA THR A 20 11.98 -14.64 -3.75
C THR A 20 11.15 -13.65 -4.52
N MET A 21 11.66 -12.43 -4.70
CA MET A 21 10.96 -11.37 -5.44
C MET A 21 11.65 -11.19 -6.78
N ASP A 22 10.93 -11.43 -7.88
CA ASP A 22 11.40 -11.13 -9.23
C ASP A 22 11.08 -9.66 -9.55
N ILE A 23 12.13 -8.84 -9.69
CA ILE A 23 11.99 -7.40 -9.97
C ILE A 23 11.91 -7.09 -11.47
N LYS A 24 11.82 -8.09 -12.37
CA LYS A 24 11.68 -7.85 -13.82
C LYS A 24 10.48 -6.96 -14.18
N GLY A 25 9.38 -7.03 -13.43
CA GLY A 25 8.19 -6.20 -13.65
C GLY A 25 8.37 -4.72 -13.29
N TRP A 26 9.39 -4.38 -12.51
CA TRP A 26 9.62 -3.00 -12.05
C TRP A 26 10.26 -2.12 -13.12
N LYS A 27 10.84 -2.72 -14.17
CA LYS A 27 11.41 -1.98 -15.31
C LYS A 27 10.38 -1.19 -16.12
N ASN A 28 9.09 -1.54 -16.01
CA ASN A 28 8.00 -0.90 -16.74
C ASN A 28 7.19 0.08 -15.88
N ILE A 29 7.49 0.19 -14.58
CA ILE A 29 6.86 1.19 -13.70
C ILE A 29 7.60 2.50 -13.94
N GLY A 30 7.17 3.21 -14.99
CA GLY A 30 7.29 4.64 -15.24
C GLY A 30 8.68 5.27 -15.06
N GLN A 31 9.22 5.82 -16.15
CA GLN A 31 10.22 6.90 -16.21
C GLN A 31 10.49 7.57 -14.84
N LEU A 32 11.35 6.94 -14.03
CA LEU A 32 11.87 7.54 -12.81
C LEU A 32 12.66 8.78 -13.27
N THR A 33 12.51 9.89 -12.55
CA THR A 33 13.27 11.09 -12.89
C THR A 33 14.77 10.75 -12.83
N PRO A 34 15.64 11.40 -13.62
CA PRO A 34 17.06 11.13 -13.64
C PRO A 34 17.69 11.54 -12.29
N GLY A 35 17.56 10.67 -11.29
CA GLY A 35 17.91 10.89 -9.87
C GLY A 35 17.43 9.74 -8.98
N ASP A 36 16.16 9.32 -9.14
CA ASP A 36 15.51 8.38 -8.21
C ASP A 36 16.09 6.96 -8.23
N GLY A 37 16.65 6.54 -9.38
CA GLY A 37 17.31 5.24 -9.50
C GLY A 37 18.53 5.12 -8.58
N LYS A 38 19.28 6.22 -8.39
CA LYS A 38 20.47 6.23 -7.53
C LYS A 38 20.08 6.04 -6.06
N ASP A 39 19.02 6.70 -5.61
CA ASP A 39 18.57 6.61 -4.23
C ASP A 39 17.98 5.25 -3.91
N PHE A 40 17.22 4.65 -4.84
CA PHE A 40 16.75 3.28 -4.70
C PHE A 40 17.90 2.28 -4.64
N HIS A 41 18.89 2.41 -5.54
CA HIS A 41 20.06 1.53 -5.55
C HIS A 41 20.91 1.69 -4.28
N ASN A 42 21.07 2.92 -3.78
CA ASN A 42 21.75 3.19 -2.52
C ASN A 42 20.99 2.54 -1.34
N ALA A 43 19.68 2.72 -1.27
CA ALA A 43 18.85 2.10 -0.23
C ALA A 43 18.92 0.57 -0.29
N LEU A 44 18.87 -0.02 -1.49
CA LEU A 44 18.99 -1.46 -1.68
C LEU A 44 20.38 -1.98 -1.26
N SER A 45 21.45 -1.25 -1.58
CA SER A 45 22.81 -1.57 -1.15
C SER A 45 22.97 -1.51 0.37
N GLN A 46 22.36 -0.52 1.04
CA GLN A 46 22.31 -0.46 2.50
C GLN A 46 21.53 -1.63 3.09
N CYS A 47 20.40 -2.02 2.49
CA CYS A 47 19.64 -3.20 2.90
C CYS A 47 20.46 -4.48 2.77
N GLU A 48 21.26 -4.62 1.71
CA GLU A 48 22.19 -5.75 1.57
C GLU A 48 23.29 -5.72 2.64
N HIS A 49 23.91 -4.56 2.86
CA HIS A 49 24.96 -4.38 3.86
C HIS A 49 24.48 -4.73 5.29
N LEU A 50 23.23 -4.42 5.60
CA LEU A 50 22.59 -4.71 6.89
C LEU A 50 22.04 -6.15 7.00
N ASP A 51 22.28 -7.00 6.00
CA ASP A 51 21.77 -8.37 5.88
C ASP A 51 20.23 -8.45 5.99
N LEU A 52 19.54 -7.45 5.43
CA LEU A 52 18.08 -7.44 5.26
C LEU A 52 17.66 -8.22 4.02
N VAL A 53 18.42 -8.05 2.95
CA VAL A 53 18.28 -8.74 1.67
C VAL A 53 19.64 -9.27 1.23
N LYS A 54 19.64 -10.25 0.33
CA LYS A 54 20.83 -10.75 -0.35
C LYS A 54 20.57 -10.69 -1.84
N ILE A 55 21.43 -10.01 -2.59
CA ILE A 55 21.32 -9.94 -4.04
C ILE A 55 21.87 -11.25 -4.61
N VAL A 56 20.98 -12.11 -5.11
CA VAL A 56 21.38 -13.39 -5.73
C VAL A 56 21.72 -13.18 -7.20
N SER A 57 20.99 -12.29 -7.86
CA SER A 57 21.23 -11.86 -9.22
C SER A 57 20.71 -10.44 -9.42
N PRO A 58 21.00 -9.78 -10.57
CA PRO A 58 20.49 -8.44 -10.87
C PRO A 58 18.96 -8.31 -10.84
N THR A 59 18.22 -9.43 -10.87
CA THR A 59 16.75 -9.42 -10.83
C THR A 59 16.16 -10.25 -9.69
N VAL A 60 16.99 -10.86 -8.84
CA VAL A 60 16.52 -11.77 -7.80
C VAL A 60 17.12 -11.38 -6.45
N LEU A 61 16.22 -11.04 -5.53
CA LEU A 61 16.55 -10.75 -4.14
C LEU A 61 16.07 -11.91 -3.25
N ARG A 62 16.90 -12.29 -2.29
CA ARG A 62 16.53 -13.16 -1.17
C ARG A 62 16.49 -12.35 0.11
N LEU A 63 15.77 -12.85 1.10
CA LEU A 63 15.80 -12.27 2.43
C LEU A 63 17.12 -12.61 3.14
N GLY A 64 17.71 -11.62 3.79
CA GLY A 64 18.90 -11.79 4.62
C GLY A 64 18.59 -12.39 5.99
N GLY A 65 19.64 -12.64 6.76
CA GLY A 65 19.61 -13.30 8.08
C GLY A 65 19.24 -12.38 9.24
N ASN A 66 19.22 -11.05 9.06
CA ASN A 66 18.93 -10.11 10.14
C ASN A 66 17.41 -10.01 10.42
N HIS A 67 16.89 -11.02 11.13
CA HIS A 67 15.46 -11.15 11.41
C HIS A 67 14.86 -9.97 12.20
N LYS A 68 15.63 -9.37 13.13
CA LYS A 68 15.16 -8.24 13.95
C LYS A 68 14.94 -6.99 13.11
N LEU A 69 15.91 -6.64 12.28
CA LEU A 69 15.80 -5.45 11.44
C LEU A 69 14.77 -5.65 10.32
N ARG A 70 14.66 -6.87 9.77
CA ARG A 70 13.58 -7.23 8.84
C ARG A 70 12.21 -7.06 9.48
N PHE A 71 12.03 -7.54 10.70
CA PHE A 71 10.79 -7.38 11.45
C PHE A 71 10.45 -5.90 11.63
N LEU A 72 11.43 -5.08 12.03
CA LEU A 72 11.25 -3.63 12.16
C LEU A 72 10.83 -2.99 10.83
N LEU A 73 11.53 -3.31 9.74
CA LEU A 73 11.22 -2.78 8.41
C LEU A 73 9.80 -3.15 7.97
N CYS A 74 9.37 -4.39 8.19
CA CYS A 74 8.00 -4.81 7.91
C CYS A 74 6.99 -4.00 8.72
N HIS A 75 7.26 -3.70 9.99
CA HIS A 75 6.38 -2.89 10.83
C HIS A 75 6.29 -1.43 10.36
N LEU A 76 7.37 -0.90 9.78
CA LEU A 76 7.39 0.44 9.22
C LEU A 76 6.67 0.51 7.86
N LEU A 77 6.87 -0.48 6.99
CA LEU A 77 6.29 -0.51 5.65
C LEU A 77 4.82 -0.92 5.65
N TYR A 78 4.40 -1.78 6.57
CA TYR A 78 3.02 -2.25 6.63
C TYR A 78 1.97 -1.12 6.69
N PRO A 79 2.03 -0.15 7.62
CA PRO A 79 1.04 0.93 7.66
C PRO A 79 1.06 1.79 6.39
N PHE A 80 2.22 1.97 5.77
CA PHE A 80 2.35 2.69 4.50
C PHE A 80 1.61 1.96 3.37
N LEU A 81 1.87 0.65 3.20
CA LEU A 81 1.23 -0.16 2.16
C LEU A 81 -0.28 -0.27 2.38
N VAL A 82 -0.72 -0.47 3.63
CA VAL A 82 -2.15 -0.51 3.99
C VAL A 82 -2.83 0.81 3.71
N GLY A 83 -2.25 1.93 4.14
CA GLY A 83 -2.81 3.26 3.89
C GLY A 83 -2.92 3.56 2.39
N SER A 84 -1.89 3.20 1.62
CA SER A 84 -1.87 3.33 0.16
C SER A 84 -2.97 2.49 -0.50
N LEU A 85 -3.12 1.24 -0.08
CA LEU A 85 -4.14 0.31 -0.58
C LEU A 85 -5.55 0.83 -0.31
N ILE A 86 -5.82 1.30 0.91
CA ILE A 86 -7.13 1.86 1.29
C ILE A 86 -7.46 3.07 0.42
N LEU A 87 -6.50 3.98 0.21
CA LEU A 87 -6.69 5.14 -0.66
C LEU A 87 -7.02 4.73 -2.10
N CYS A 88 -6.30 3.77 -2.66
CA CYS A 88 -6.57 3.28 -4.02
C CYS A 88 -7.97 2.66 -4.14
N GLN A 89 -8.40 1.88 -3.14
CA GLN A 89 -9.74 1.31 -3.08
C GLN A 89 -10.82 2.40 -2.96
N VAL A 90 -10.56 3.46 -2.20
CA VAL A 90 -11.49 4.60 -2.09
C VAL A 90 -11.58 5.36 -3.41
N LEU A 91 -10.46 5.60 -4.09
CA LEU A 91 -10.46 6.24 -5.41
C LEU A 91 -11.30 5.48 -6.44
N LEU A 92 -11.24 4.13 -6.44
CA LEU A 92 -12.10 3.29 -7.27
C LEU A 92 -13.60 3.46 -6.99
N GLN A 93 -13.98 3.93 -5.80
CA GLN A 93 -15.37 4.13 -5.40
C GLN A 93 -15.86 5.56 -5.60
N VAL A 94 -15.04 6.56 -5.28
CA VAL A 94 -15.48 7.96 -5.15
C VAL A 94 -14.86 8.91 -6.17
N ALA A 95 -13.89 8.46 -6.95
CA ALA A 95 -13.15 9.30 -7.87
C ALA A 95 -13.19 8.80 -9.32
N LEU A 96 -14.11 7.91 -9.70
CA LEU A 96 -14.40 7.66 -11.12
C LEU A 96 -14.89 8.94 -11.80
N ASP A 97 -15.63 9.76 -11.04
CA ASP A 97 -15.94 11.14 -11.36
C ASP A 97 -14.96 12.13 -10.68
N PRO A 98 -14.74 13.33 -11.25
CA PRO A 98 -13.87 14.33 -10.65
C PRO A 98 -14.28 14.71 -9.21
N CYS A 99 -13.34 14.54 -8.28
CA CYS A 99 -13.58 14.70 -6.84
C CYS A 99 -12.50 15.59 -6.20
N SER A 100 -12.83 16.35 -5.15
CA SER A 100 -11.84 17.19 -4.47
C SER A 100 -10.89 16.36 -3.60
N GLU A 101 -9.64 16.82 -3.45
CA GLU A 101 -8.64 16.19 -2.58
C GLU A 101 -9.17 16.00 -1.16
N ARG A 102 -9.80 17.04 -0.61
CA ARG A 102 -10.41 17.01 0.72
C ARG A 102 -11.39 15.85 0.86
N ARG A 103 -12.25 15.61 -0.13
CA ARG A 103 -13.23 14.52 -0.08
C ARG A 103 -12.55 13.16 -0.16
N VAL A 104 -11.55 13.00 -1.03
CA VAL A 104 -10.77 11.75 -1.14
C VAL A 104 -10.09 11.43 0.21
N LEU A 105 -9.40 12.38 0.82
CA LEU A 105 -8.71 12.18 2.08
C LEU A 105 -9.66 11.90 3.25
N GLN A 106 -10.79 12.63 3.32
CA GLN A 106 -11.81 12.41 4.35
C GLN A 106 -12.41 11.00 4.28
N VAL A 107 -12.81 10.55 3.07
CA VAL A 107 -13.38 9.21 2.90
C VAL A 107 -12.33 8.12 3.16
N THR A 108 -11.08 8.36 2.75
CA THR A 108 -9.96 7.45 3.03
C THR A 108 -9.72 7.29 4.52
N GLN A 109 -9.64 8.40 5.26
CA GLN A 109 -9.48 8.38 6.70
C GLN A 109 -10.65 7.66 7.40
N GLN A 110 -11.89 8.02 7.06
CA GLN A 110 -13.08 7.37 7.61
C GLN A 110 -13.06 5.85 7.36
N ARG A 111 -12.65 5.43 6.15
CA ARG A 111 -12.55 4.02 5.81
C ARG A 111 -11.49 3.30 6.65
N ALA A 112 -10.31 3.90 6.80
CA ALA A 112 -9.25 3.32 7.63
C ALA A 112 -9.66 3.22 9.11
N GLU A 113 -10.38 4.21 9.65
CA GLU A 113 -10.91 4.18 11.01
C GLU A 113 -11.90 3.02 11.19
N GLN A 114 -12.80 2.80 10.24
CA GLN A 114 -13.72 1.65 10.25
C GLN A 114 -12.97 0.31 10.25
N LEU A 115 -11.91 0.20 9.46
CA LEU A 115 -11.08 -1.00 9.39
C LEU A 115 -10.31 -1.26 10.68
N LEU A 116 -9.86 -0.21 11.38
CA LEU A 116 -9.24 -0.32 12.70
C LEU A 116 -10.24 -0.76 13.76
N VAL A 117 -11.43 -0.15 13.80
CA VAL A 117 -12.49 -0.50 14.76
C VAL A 117 -12.95 -1.94 14.57
N SER A 118 -13.07 -2.38 13.32
CA SER A 118 -13.42 -3.77 12.98
C SER A 118 -12.27 -4.78 13.14
N LYS A 119 -11.06 -4.30 13.48
CA LYS A 119 -9.82 -5.10 13.60
C LYS A 119 -9.40 -5.81 12.31
N GLU A 120 -9.86 -5.32 11.15
CA GLU A 120 -9.42 -5.80 9.84
C GLU A 120 -8.02 -5.29 9.51
N ILE A 121 -7.63 -4.14 10.07
CA ILE A 121 -6.25 -3.67 10.12
C ILE A 121 -5.84 -3.44 11.58
N SER A 122 -4.58 -3.65 11.91
CA SER A 122 -4.07 -3.61 13.28
C SER A 122 -3.28 -2.35 13.62
N HIS A 123 -2.79 -1.61 12.60
CA HIS A 123 -1.80 -0.56 12.81
C HIS A 123 -2.43 0.85 12.75
N PRO A 124 -2.42 1.65 13.84
CA PRO A 124 -3.02 2.99 13.84
C PRO A 124 -2.29 3.97 12.91
N TYR A 125 -0.98 3.80 12.69
CA TYR A 125 -0.23 4.60 11.70
C TYR A 125 -0.73 4.47 10.25
N SER A 126 -1.61 3.51 9.94
CA SER A 126 -2.31 3.51 8.65
C SER A 126 -3.22 4.74 8.46
N LEU A 127 -3.55 5.48 9.53
CA LEU A 127 -4.31 6.74 9.50
C LEU A 127 -3.48 7.98 9.13
N CYS A 128 -2.20 7.82 8.82
CA CYS A 128 -1.32 8.95 8.53
C CYS A 128 -1.76 9.68 7.26
N LEU A 129 -2.19 10.94 7.39
CA LEU A 129 -2.63 11.76 6.25
C LEU A 129 -1.50 12.02 5.25
N GLU A 130 -0.25 12.08 5.70
CA GLU A 130 0.91 12.24 4.82
C GLU A 130 1.05 11.05 3.88
N VAL A 131 0.82 9.82 4.36
CA VAL A 131 0.79 8.62 3.50
C VAL A 131 -0.26 8.77 2.42
N TYR A 132 -1.46 9.23 2.75
CA TYR A 132 -2.53 9.42 1.78
C TYR A 132 -2.17 10.47 0.72
N THR A 133 -1.67 11.64 1.15
CA THR A 133 -1.27 12.71 0.25
C THR A 133 -0.13 12.28 -0.66
N CYS A 134 0.91 11.63 -0.12
CA CYS A 134 2.04 11.11 -0.90
C CYS A 134 1.60 10.03 -1.89
N THR A 135 0.69 9.13 -1.47
CA THR A 135 0.12 8.10 -2.36
C THR A 135 -0.66 8.76 -3.50
N LEU A 136 -1.50 9.75 -3.21
CA LEU A 136 -2.28 10.45 -4.21
C LEU A 136 -1.38 11.16 -5.25
N GLN A 137 -0.32 11.84 -4.81
CA GLN A 137 0.64 12.46 -5.75
C GLN A 137 1.42 11.40 -6.56
N SER A 138 1.76 10.26 -5.94
CA SER A 138 2.41 9.14 -6.64
C SER A 138 1.50 8.57 -7.72
N LEU A 139 0.20 8.39 -7.44
CA LEU A 139 -0.79 7.94 -8.40
C LEU A 139 -0.99 8.93 -9.55
N VAL A 140 -0.89 10.23 -9.29
CA VAL A 140 -0.88 11.26 -10.35
C VAL A 140 0.35 11.10 -11.25
N SER A 141 1.52 10.87 -10.65
CA SER A 141 2.78 10.68 -11.39
C SER A 141 2.75 9.40 -12.24
N LEU A 142 2.11 8.33 -11.73
CA LEU A 142 1.86 7.08 -12.46
C LEU A 142 0.71 7.18 -13.49
N GLN A 143 0.08 8.37 -13.61
CA GLN A 143 -1.09 8.60 -14.45
C GLN A 143 -2.26 7.64 -14.15
N ALA A 144 -2.33 7.11 -12.94
CA ALA A 144 -3.48 6.34 -12.44
C ALA A 144 -4.57 7.28 -11.91
N VAL A 145 -4.23 8.54 -11.63
CA VAL A 145 -5.16 9.60 -11.28
C VAL A 145 -4.85 10.85 -12.10
N HIS A 146 -5.88 11.46 -12.67
CA HIS A 146 -5.78 12.75 -13.34
C HIS A 146 -6.05 13.90 -12.38
N LYS A 147 -5.15 14.88 -12.39
CA LYS A 147 -5.31 16.14 -11.67
C LYS A 147 -5.92 17.18 -12.61
N ILE A 148 -7.16 17.57 -12.36
CA ILE A 148 -7.94 18.50 -13.17
C ILE A 148 -8.03 19.83 -12.43
N LYS A 149 -7.61 20.93 -13.06
CA LYS A 149 -7.78 22.29 -12.50
C LYS A 149 -9.00 22.95 -13.15
N ARG A 150 -10.03 23.27 -12.35
CA ARG A 150 -11.25 23.98 -12.81
C ARG A 150 -11.65 25.05 -11.81
N SER A 151 -11.84 26.27 -12.28
CA SER A 151 -12.35 27.40 -11.47
C SER A 151 -11.60 27.62 -10.15
N GLY A 152 -10.26 27.52 -10.17
CA GLY A 152 -9.42 27.66 -8.97
C GLY A 152 -9.41 26.45 -8.04
N GLN A 153 -10.16 25.39 -8.35
CA GLN A 153 -10.17 24.14 -7.60
C GLN A 153 -9.36 23.05 -8.30
N VAL A 154 -8.75 22.19 -7.50
CA VAL A 154 -8.05 20.99 -7.95
C VAL A 154 -8.93 19.78 -7.67
N LEU A 155 -9.29 19.08 -8.74
CA LEU A 155 -10.07 17.85 -8.71
C LEU A 155 -9.19 16.67 -9.15
N PHE A 156 -9.54 15.50 -8.69
CA PHE A 156 -8.85 14.24 -8.94
C PHE A 156 -9.86 13.26 -9.56
N GLN A 157 -9.45 12.60 -10.64
CA GLN A 157 -10.25 11.59 -11.31
C GLN A 157 -9.39 10.34 -11.54
N GLY A 158 -9.79 9.20 -11.00
CA GLY A 158 -9.13 7.93 -11.13
C GLY A 158 -9.29 7.31 -12.52
N GLN A 159 -8.24 6.68 -13.03
CA GLN A 159 -8.32 5.76 -14.17
C GLN A 159 -8.59 4.34 -13.64
N GLU A 160 -9.82 3.86 -13.82
CA GLU A 160 -10.30 2.59 -13.26
C GLU A 160 -9.36 1.41 -13.53
N GLY A 161 -8.96 1.17 -14.79
CA GLY A 161 -8.09 0.06 -15.16
C GLY A 161 -6.75 0.08 -14.43
N LYS A 162 -6.02 1.21 -14.47
CA LYS A 162 -4.73 1.34 -13.79
C LYS A 162 -4.83 1.25 -12.27
N LEU A 163 -5.89 1.83 -11.70
CA LEU A 163 -6.13 1.74 -10.26
C LEU A 163 -6.39 0.28 -9.85
N HIS A 164 -7.13 -0.49 -10.64
CA HIS A 164 -7.32 -1.92 -10.39
C HIS A 164 -5.99 -2.68 -10.40
N ASP A 165 -5.12 -2.46 -11.38
CA ASP A 165 -3.80 -3.09 -11.46
C ASP A 165 -2.94 -2.78 -10.22
N ILE A 166 -2.93 -1.51 -9.80
CA ILE A 166 -2.20 -1.07 -8.60
C ILE A 166 -2.79 -1.67 -7.33
N VAL A 167 -4.13 -1.73 -7.21
CA VAL A 167 -4.80 -2.36 -6.08
C VAL A 167 -4.46 -3.84 -5.98
N GLN A 168 -4.45 -4.57 -7.11
CA GLN A 168 -4.05 -5.98 -7.14
C GLN A 168 -2.60 -6.18 -6.71
N LEU A 169 -1.69 -5.33 -7.22
CA LEU A 169 -0.28 -5.35 -6.82
C LEU A 169 -0.11 -5.11 -5.32
N LEU A 170 -0.71 -4.05 -4.78
CA LEU A 170 -0.62 -3.70 -3.36
C LEU A 170 -1.27 -4.78 -2.48
N ALA A 171 -2.43 -5.31 -2.87
CA ALA A 171 -3.09 -6.39 -2.14
C ALA A 171 -2.22 -7.65 -2.04
N GLY A 172 -1.44 -7.97 -3.08
CA GLY A 172 -0.46 -9.07 -3.04
C GLY A 172 0.73 -8.82 -2.10
N LEU A 173 1.00 -7.57 -1.74
CA LEU A 173 2.10 -7.19 -0.84
C LEU A 173 1.67 -7.07 0.62
N VAL A 174 0.38 -6.86 0.90
CA VAL A 174 -0.13 -6.78 2.27
C VAL A 174 -0.52 -8.18 2.76
N PRO A 175 0.10 -8.72 3.82
CA PRO A 175 -0.21 -10.07 4.33
C PRO A 175 -1.71 -10.21 4.62
N THR A 176 -2.37 -11.11 3.90
CA THR A 176 -3.83 -11.10 3.72
C THR A 176 -4.65 -11.84 4.78
N SER A 177 -4.07 -12.21 5.93
CA SER A 177 -4.82 -12.93 6.97
C SER A 177 -6.09 -12.18 7.46
N SER A 178 -6.20 -10.87 7.20
CA SER A 178 -7.41 -10.07 7.44
C SER A 178 -8.04 -9.44 6.17
N LEU A 179 -7.31 -9.31 5.06
CA LEU A 179 -7.74 -8.53 3.87
C LEU A 179 -8.42 -9.36 2.77
N ASP A 180 -8.27 -10.69 2.72
CA ASP A 180 -8.95 -11.53 1.71
C ASP A 180 -10.48 -11.51 1.87
N LYS A 181 -10.97 -11.20 3.08
CA LYS A 181 -12.40 -10.97 3.34
C LYS A 181 -12.93 -9.67 2.72
N LEU A 182 -12.06 -8.70 2.43
CA LEU A 182 -12.42 -7.38 1.89
C LEU A 182 -12.63 -7.38 0.38
N ALA A 183 -11.78 -8.08 -0.38
CA ALA A 183 -11.95 -8.23 -1.83
C ALA A 183 -13.30 -8.94 -2.15
N SER A 184 -13.66 -9.92 -1.33
CA SER A 184 -14.91 -10.68 -1.43
C SER A 184 -16.16 -9.82 -1.13
N LYS A 185 -16.08 -8.91 -0.14
CA LYS A 185 -17.17 -7.96 0.19
C LYS A 185 -17.32 -6.82 -0.83
N LEU A 186 -16.21 -6.35 -1.40
CA LEU A 186 -16.23 -5.30 -2.43
C LEU A 186 -16.93 -5.78 -3.71
N HIS A 187 -16.71 -7.04 -4.10
CA HIS A 187 -17.43 -7.65 -5.23
C HIS A 187 -18.95 -7.75 -4.99
N GLN A 188 -19.36 -8.00 -3.73
CA GLN A 188 -20.79 -8.07 -3.36
C GLN A 188 -21.48 -6.70 -3.31
N LEU A 189 -20.77 -5.64 -2.93
CA LEU A 189 -21.32 -4.28 -2.87
C LEU A 189 -21.52 -3.67 -4.27
N HIS A 190 -20.66 -3.98 -5.23
CA HIS A 190 -20.82 -3.53 -6.61
C HIS A 190 -22.04 -4.16 -7.31
N PHE A 191 -22.47 -5.36 -6.88
CA PHE A 191 -23.66 -6.05 -7.41
C PHE A 191 -24.98 -5.49 -6.85
N ARG A 192 -24.97 -4.90 -5.65
CA ARG A 192 -26.16 -4.34 -5.01
C ARG A 192 -26.49 -2.90 -5.43
N ALA A 193 -25.54 -2.17 -6.02
CA ALA A 193 -25.76 -0.80 -6.49
C ALA A 193 -26.29 -0.71 -7.93
N LYS A 194 -26.49 -1.85 -8.60
CA LYS A 194 -26.97 -1.97 -9.99
C LYS A 194 -28.36 -2.65 -10.11
N LEU A 195 -29.04 -2.88 -8.99
CA LEU A 195 -30.43 -3.37 -8.88
C LEU A 195 -31.27 -2.30 -8.18
#